data_AF-A0A951JBR7-F1
#
_entry.id   AF-A0A951JBR7-F1
#
_cell.length_a   1.000
_cell.length_b   1.000
_cell.length_c   1.000
_cell.angle_alpha   90.00
_cell.angle_beta   90.00
_cell.angle_gamma   90.00
#
_symmetry.space_group_name_H-M   'P 1'
#
loop_
_entity.id
_entity.type
_entity.pdbx_description
1 polymer ?
#
loop_
_entity_poly.entity_id
_entity_poly.type
_entity_poly.pdbx_seq_one_letter_code
_entity_poly.pdbx_strand_id
1 'polypeptide(L)'
;QQVIDIERDVKLLPSFLAGEKALLIAAGSVDAVVGFSGLDQRNVRVSEDRTAVAVTLPAPRLSEARVDLERSRVVETDRGLVNRVGDLLDDDTNEERDLLLLAQRRIDRAAHENPELLRLGERNTRAMLTGMLRGLGFERITIRFLPPPAR
;
A
#
# COMPACT_ATOMS: atom_id res chain seq x y z
N GLN A 1 -6.51 -10.76 -7.65
CA GLN A 1 -5.90 -9.60 -6.99
C GLN A 1 -4.88 -10.12 -5.99
N GLN A 2 -3.62 -9.67 -6.05
CA GLN A 2 -2.63 -10.00 -5.02
C GLN A 2 -2.42 -8.74 -4.18
N VAL A 3 -2.70 -8.83 -2.89
CA VAL A 3 -2.46 -7.79 -1.90
C VAL A 3 -1.12 -8.13 -1.25
N ILE A 4 -0.17 -7.20 -1.30
CA ILE A 4 1.12 -7.34 -0.64
C ILE A 4 1.12 -6.29 0.44
N ASP A 5 0.83 -6.73 1.66
CA ASP A 5 0.80 -5.89 2.85
C ASP A 5 2.25 -5.48 3.17
N ILE A 6 2.53 -4.18 3.07
CA ILE A 6 3.80 -3.62 3.48
C ILE A 6 3.50 -2.75 4.71
N GLU A 7 3.71 -3.33 5.89
CA GLU A 7 3.66 -2.60 7.16
C GLU A 7 4.76 -1.53 7.19
N ARG A 8 4.37 -0.25 7.35
CA ARG A 8 5.30 0.83 7.72
C ARG A 8 4.65 1.77 8.73
N ASP A 9 5.22 1.79 9.93
CA ASP A 9 4.87 2.76 10.97
C ASP A 9 5.33 4.18 10.56
N VAL A 10 4.40 5.14 10.47
CA VAL A 10 4.70 6.56 10.15
C VAL A 10 4.47 7.42 11.38
N LYS A 11 5.54 7.99 11.94
CA LYS A 11 5.42 8.99 13.01
C LYS A 11 4.83 10.30 12.45
N LEU A 12 3.65 10.70 12.91
CA LEU A 12 3.00 11.96 12.53
C LEU A 12 3.43 13.10 13.47
N LEU A 13 3.38 14.34 12.96
CA LEU A 13 3.67 15.57 13.71
C LEU A 13 2.46 15.99 14.56
N PRO A 14 2.65 16.76 15.65
CA PRO A 14 1.57 17.08 16.58
C PRO A 14 0.41 17.85 15.92
N SER A 15 -0.80 17.58 16.40
CA SER A 15 -2.05 18.20 15.96
C SER A 15 -2.85 18.64 17.19
N PHE A 16 -3.34 19.88 17.20
CA PHE A 16 -4.14 20.41 18.30
C PHE A 16 -5.55 19.81 18.27
N LEU A 17 -5.97 19.18 19.37
CA LEU A 17 -7.34 18.70 19.61
C LEU A 17 -7.93 19.54 20.73
N ALA A 18 -9.16 20.06 20.59
CA ALA A 18 -9.94 20.69 21.65
C ALA A 18 -9.18 21.65 22.62
N GLY A 19 -8.16 22.39 22.16
CA GLY A 19 -7.37 23.30 23.01
C GLY A 19 -6.27 22.65 23.87
N GLU A 20 -6.04 21.34 23.75
CA GLU A 20 -4.97 20.59 24.43
C GLU A 20 -3.93 20.07 23.41
N LYS A 21 -2.66 19.94 23.84
CA LYS A 21 -1.58 19.46 22.94
C LYS A 21 -1.59 17.94 22.84
N ALA A 22 -2.26 17.40 21.83
CA ALA A 22 -2.21 15.97 21.51
C ALA A 22 -1.18 15.63 20.42
N LEU A 23 -0.52 14.48 20.54
CA LEU A 23 0.35 13.90 19.53
C LEU A 23 -0.23 12.55 19.09
N LEU A 24 -0.72 12.49 17.86
CA LEU A 24 -1.17 11.24 17.24
C LEU A 24 0.02 10.50 16.63
N ILE A 25 0.20 9.23 17.02
CA ILE A 25 1.09 8.28 16.35
C ILE A 25 0.18 7.31 15.59
N ALA A 26 0.04 7.50 14.29
CA ALA A 26 -0.75 6.61 13.46
C ALA A 26 0.11 5.50 12.84
N ALA A 27 -0.33 4.26 13.00
CA ALA A 27 0.17 3.14 12.22
C ALA A 27 -0.74 2.94 11.00
N GLY A 28 -0.18 2.53 9.87
CA GLY A 28 -0.97 2.23 8.68
C GLY A 28 -0.14 1.62 7.57
N SER A 29 -0.81 1.18 6.51
CA SER A 29 -0.17 0.56 5.36
C SER A 29 -0.71 1.10 4.04
N VAL A 30 0.14 0.98 3.02
CA VAL A 30 -0.19 1.26 1.61
C VAL A 30 0.37 0.09 0.80
N ASP A 31 -0.48 -0.52 -0.02
CA ASP A 31 -0.10 -1.66 -0.84
C ASP A 31 0.36 -1.22 -2.22
N ALA A 32 1.34 -1.93 -2.78
CA ALA A 32 1.65 -1.86 -4.20
C ALA A 32 0.88 -2.94 -4.95
N VAL A 33 -0.09 -2.54 -5.76
CA VAL A 33 -1.01 -3.43 -6.47
C VAL A 33 -0.80 -3.42 -7.97
N VAL A 34 -0.87 -4.60 -8.60
CA VAL A 34 -0.88 -4.75 -10.06
C VAL A 34 -2.27 -5.25 -10.48
N GLY A 35 -2.99 -4.43 -11.24
CA GLY A 35 -4.32 -4.77 -11.74
C GLY A 35 -4.25 -5.69 -12.96
N PHE A 36 -4.97 -6.81 -12.91
CA PHE A 36 -5.04 -7.79 -14.01
C PHE A 36 -6.35 -7.73 -14.81
N SER A 37 -7.33 -6.93 -14.37
CA SER A 37 -8.69 -6.89 -14.93
C SER A 37 -8.74 -6.46 -16.40
N GLY A 38 -7.75 -5.70 -16.88
CA GLY A 38 -7.65 -5.26 -18.28
C GLY A 38 -6.70 -6.09 -19.13
N LEU A 39 -6.18 -7.22 -18.64
CA LEU A 39 -5.29 -8.08 -19.43
C LEU A 39 -6.08 -8.93 -20.40
N ASP A 40 -5.63 -8.96 -21.65
CA ASP A 40 -6.19 -9.83 -22.68
C ASP A 40 -5.09 -10.68 -23.35
N GLN A 41 -5.46 -11.44 -24.38
CA GLN A 41 -4.53 -12.32 -25.10
C GLN A 41 -3.33 -11.57 -25.71
N ARG A 42 -3.42 -10.25 -25.93
CA ARG A 42 -2.31 -9.45 -26.46
C ARG A 42 -1.21 -9.23 -25.41
N ASN A 43 -1.55 -9.36 -24.12
CA ASN A 43 -0.61 -9.22 -23.02
C ASN A 43 0.22 -10.48 -22.79
N VAL A 44 -0.15 -11.62 -23.38
CA VAL A 44 0.54 -12.90 -23.20
C VAL A 44 0.90 -13.47 -24.56
N ARG A 45 2.20 -13.67 -24.81
CA ARG A 45 2.70 -14.31 -26.02
C ARG A 45 3.39 -15.60 -25.65
N VAL A 46 2.98 -16.68 -26.27
CA VAL A 46 3.59 -18.01 -26.11
C VAL A 46 4.28 -18.37 -27.42
N SER A 47 5.48 -18.94 -27.35
CA SER A 47 6.19 -19.43 -28.53
C SER A 47 5.50 -20.66 -29.15
N GLU A 48 5.74 -20.91 -30.43
CA GLU A 48 5.13 -22.05 -31.15
C GLU A 48 5.46 -23.41 -30.50
N ASP A 49 6.70 -23.56 -30.03
CA ASP A 49 7.19 -24.74 -29.29
C ASP A 49 6.71 -24.81 -27.83
N ARG A 50 5.96 -23.80 -27.36
CA ARG A 50 5.45 -23.65 -26.00
C ARG A 50 6.51 -23.69 -24.89
N THR A 51 7.78 -23.45 -25.21
CA THR A 51 8.88 -23.39 -24.21
C THR A 51 9.08 -22.00 -23.61
N ALA A 52 8.58 -20.96 -24.28
CA ALA A 52 8.75 -19.57 -23.89
C ALA A 52 7.43 -18.83 -23.75
N VAL A 53 7.37 -17.94 -22.76
CA VAL A 53 6.24 -17.05 -22.52
C VAL A 53 6.72 -15.64 -22.20
N ALA A 54 6.07 -14.66 -22.84
CA ALA A 54 6.25 -13.25 -22.55
C ALA A 54 4.93 -12.66 -22.05
N VAL A 55 4.94 -12.10 -20.83
CA VAL A 55 3.79 -11.45 -20.20
C VAL A 55 4.08 -9.96 -20.03
N THR A 56 3.14 -9.12 -20.45
CA THR A 56 3.21 -7.66 -20.32
C THR A 56 2.09 -7.18 -19.40
N LEU A 57 2.48 -6.56 -18.28
CA LEU A 57 1.58 -6.12 -17.21
C LEU A 57 1.56 -4.59 -17.12
N PRO A 58 0.47 -3.98 -16.63
CA PRO A 58 0.47 -2.58 -16.22
C PRO A 58 1.51 -2.32 -15.13
N ALA A 59 2.01 -1.08 -15.05
CA ALA A 59 2.77 -0.63 -13.89
C ALA A 59 1.97 -0.86 -12.59
N PRO A 60 2.64 -1.22 -11.48
CA PRO A 60 2.00 -1.21 -10.18
C PRO A 60 1.53 0.19 -9.82
N ARG A 61 0.50 0.24 -8.98
CA ARG A 61 -0.04 1.47 -8.38
C ARG A 61 -0.09 1.30 -6.88
N LEU A 62 -0.04 2.40 -6.16
CA LEU A 62 -0.30 2.39 -4.73
C LEU A 62 -1.80 2.32 -4.48
N SER A 63 -2.23 1.53 -3.51
CA SER A 63 -3.59 1.60 -2.98
C SER A 63 -3.79 2.89 -2.17
N GLU A 64 -5.02 3.15 -1.77
CA GLU A 64 -5.28 4.13 -0.71
C GLU A 64 -4.65 3.64 0.62
N ALA A 65 -4.14 4.58 1.42
CA ALA A 65 -3.65 4.30 2.75
C ALA A 65 -4.77 3.80 3.66
N ARG A 66 -4.43 2.81 4.49
CA ARG A 66 -5.31 2.28 5.54
C ARG A 66 -4.66 2.55 6.89
N VAL A 67 -5.39 3.20 7.79
CA VAL A 67 -4.94 3.44 9.17
C VAL A 67 -5.31 2.23 10.02
N ASP A 68 -4.36 1.72 10.79
CA ASP A 68 -4.58 0.69 11.79
C ASP A 68 -4.89 1.36 13.13
N LEU A 69 -6.16 1.36 13.51
CA LEU A 69 -6.65 2.01 14.73
C LEU A 69 -6.18 1.31 16.01
N GLU A 70 -5.93 0.01 15.96
CA GLU A 70 -5.47 -0.78 17.11
C GLU A 70 -4.01 -0.49 17.44
N ARG A 71 -3.21 -0.23 16.40
CA ARG A 71 -1.79 0.13 16.53
C ARG A 71 -1.56 1.64 16.63
N SER A 72 -2.55 2.45 16.29
CA SER A 72 -2.51 3.91 16.43
C SER A 72 -2.78 4.37 17.86
N ARG A 73 -2.06 5.38 18.31
CA ARG A 73 -2.12 5.89 19.69
C ARG A 73 -2.13 7.39 19.72
N VAL A 74 -2.95 7.97 20.60
CA VAL A 74 -2.91 9.39 20.95
C VAL A 74 -2.10 9.54 22.23
N VAL A 75 -1.15 10.46 22.22
CA VAL A 75 -0.33 10.84 23.36
C VAL A 75 -0.72 12.26 23.74
N GLU A 76 -1.38 12.43 24.89
CA GLU A 76 -1.67 13.76 25.43
C GLU A 76 -0.42 14.33 26.11
N THR A 77 0.08 15.46 25.59
CA THR A 77 1.33 16.05 26.07
C THR A 77 1.17 16.69 27.45
N ASP A 78 -0.02 17.19 27.78
CA ASP A 78 -0.26 17.97 29.00
C ASP A 78 -0.61 17.10 30.23
N ARG A 79 -1.09 15.86 30.03
CA ARG A 79 -1.51 14.94 31.12
C ARG A 79 -0.69 13.65 31.21
N GLY A 80 0.17 13.36 30.23
CA GLY A 80 1.01 12.15 30.23
C GLY A 80 0.24 10.84 30.04
N LEU A 81 -1.00 10.91 29.55
CA LEU A 81 -1.86 9.75 29.29
C LEU A 81 -1.65 9.24 27.86
N VAL A 82 -1.67 7.91 27.70
CA VAL A 82 -1.55 7.23 26.40
C VAL A 82 -2.79 6.36 26.21
N ASN A 83 -3.60 6.70 25.21
CA ASN A 83 -4.80 5.95 24.86
C ASN A 83 -4.68 5.39 23.43
N ARG A 84 -5.23 4.20 23.20
CA ARG A 84 -5.39 3.69 21.83
C ARG A 84 -6.47 4.50 21.14
N VAL A 85 -6.27 4.77 19.85
CA VAL A 85 -7.29 5.48 19.06
C VAL A 85 -8.61 4.71 19.07
N GLY A 86 -8.57 3.38 19.01
CA GLY A 86 -9.78 2.55 19.09
C GLY A 86 -10.62 2.73 20.35
N ASP A 87 -10.00 3.07 21.50
CA ASP A 87 -10.70 3.27 22.78
C ASP A 87 -11.31 4.68 22.90
N LEU A 88 -10.98 5.59 21.97
CA LEU A 88 -11.49 6.97 21.92
C LEU A 88 -12.68 7.13 20.96
N LEU A 89 -12.82 6.23 19.98
CA LEU A 89 -13.86 6.28 18.94
C LEU A 89 -15.28 5.96 19.44
N ASP A 90 -15.44 5.51 20.68
CA ASP A 90 -16.76 5.27 21.28
C ASP A 90 -17.52 6.58 21.58
N ASP A 91 -16.83 7.73 21.65
CA ASP A 91 -17.41 9.07 21.78
C ASP A 91 -17.29 9.83 20.45
N ASP A 92 -18.33 9.72 19.60
CA ASP A 92 -18.40 10.13 18.20
C ASP A 92 -18.21 11.66 17.96
N THR A 93 -16.98 12.18 18.16
CA THR A 93 -16.65 13.61 17.99
C THR A 93 -16.05 13.90 16.60
N ASN A 94 -16.47 15.02 16.00
CA ASN A 94 -16.05 15.41 14.64
C ASN A 94 -14.53 15.66 14.52
N GLU A 95 -13.87 16.12 15.59
CA GLU A 95 -12.43 16.45 15.58
C GLU A 95 -11.55 15.21 15.38
N GLU A 96 -11.96 14.06 15.90
CA GLU A 96 -11.21 12.80 15.81
C GLU A 96 -11.24 12.20 14.41
N ARG A 97 -12.39 12.32 13.71
CA ARG A 97 -12.50 11.95 12.30
C ARG A 97 -11.56 12.80 11.43
N ASP A 98 -11.47 14.10 11.70
CA ASP A 98 -10.57 15.00 10.97
C ASP A 98 -9.09 14.64 11.17
N LEU A 99 -8.72 14.18 12.36
CA LEU A 99 -7.38 13.66 12.64
C LEU A 99 -7.07 12.37 11.89
N LEU A 100 -8.00 11.41 11.87
CA LEU A 100 -7.82 10.17 11.12
C LEU A 100 -7.64 10.43 9.63
N LEU A 101 -8.42 11.35 9.07
CA LEU A 101 -8.26 11.78 7.68
C LEU A 101 -6.91 12.46 7.45
N LEU A 102 -6.42 13.26 8.40
CA LEU A 102 -5.08 13.86 8.32
C LEU A 102 -3.97 12.80 8.36
N ALA A 103 -4.11 11.80 9.24
CA ALA A 103 -3.19 10.68 9.34
C ALA A 103 -3.14 9.88 8.04
N GLN A 104 -4.29 9.52 7.48
CA GLN A 104 -4.41 8.80 6.22
C GLN A 104 -3.74 9.56 5.07
N ARG A 105 -4.05 10.86 4.90
CA ARG A 105 -3.42 11.71 3.87
C ARG A 105 -1.91 11.77 4.00
N ARG A 106 -1.38 11.73 5.22
CA ARG A 106 0.06 11.81 5.48
C ARG A 106 0.77 10.48 5.21
N ILE A 107 0.13 9.35 5.56
CA ILE A 107 0.60 8.02 5.17
C ILE A 107 0.62 7.90 3.64
N ASP A 108 -0.45 8.32 2.97
CA ASP A 108 -0.53 8.33 1.50
C ASP A 108 0.60 9.14 0.87
N ARG A 109 0.84 10.36 1.39
CA ARG A 109 1.93 11.21 0.88
C ARG A 109 3.28 10.54 1.06
N ALA A 110 3.56 10.02 2.25
CA ALA A 110 4.83 9.35 2.54
C ALA A 110 5.05 8.11 1.65
N ALA A 111 3.98 7.37 1.33
CA ALA A 111 4.04 6.25 0.41
C ALA A 111 4.33 6.70 -1.04
N HIS A 112 3.69 7.79 -1.50
CA HIS A 112 3.93 8.34 -2.83
C HIS A 112 5.34 8.94 -3.00
N GLU A 113 5.95 9.42 -1.92
CA GLU A 113 7.34 9.89 -1.91
C GLU A 113 8.36 8.73 -1.92
N ASN A 114 7.92 7.49 -1.71
CA ASN A 114 8.78 6.31 -1.67
C ASN A 114 8.65 5.43 -2.94
N PRO A 115 9.51 5.62 -3.95
CA PRO A 115 9.47 4.83 -5.19
C PRO A 115 9.78 3.34 -4.99
N GLU A 116 10.38 2.94 -3.86
CA GLU A 116 10.69 1.54 -3.58
C GLU A 116 9.43 0.67 -3.39
N LEU A 117 8.30 1.25 -2.98
CA LEU A 117 7.05 0.51 -2.81
C LEU A 117 6.57 -0.08 -4.14
N LEU A 118 6.58 0.74 -5.19
CA LEU A 118 6.22 0.29 -6.54
C LEU A 118 7.20 -0.77 -7.06
N ARG A 119 8.51 -0.58 -6.85
CA ARG A 119 9.54 -1.56 -7.23
C ARG A 119 9.35 -2.90 -6.51
N LEU A 120 8.95 -2.87 -5.24
CA LEU A 120 8.64 -4.09 -4.48
C LEU A 120 7.42 -4.81 -5.06
N GLY A 121 6.37 -4.06 -5.41
CA GLY A 121 5.21 -4.59 -6.12
C GLY A 121 5.59 -5.30 -7.43
N GLU A 122 6.46 -4.70 -8.25
CA GLU A 122 6.96 -5.33 -9.47
C GLU A 122 7.75 -6.62 -9.18
N ARG A 123 8.69 -6.57 -8.23
CA ARG A 123 9.55 -7.72 -7.90
C ARG A 123 8.73 -8.90 -7.42
N ASN A 124 7.79 -8.66 -6.52
CA ASN A 124 6.97 -9.72 -5.94
C ASN A 124 5.99 -10.30 -6.97
N THR A 125 5.35 -9.44 -7.77
CA THR A 125 4.48 -9.90 -8.86
C THR A 125 5.25 -10.73 -9.89
N ARG A 126 6.47 -10.27 -10.25
CA ARG A 126 7.37 -11.00 -11.14
C ARG A 126 7.73 -12.37 -10.57
N ALA A 127 8.07 -12.44 -9.29
CA ALA A 127 8.41 -13.70 -8.62
C ALA A 127 7.24 -14.69 -8.63
N MET A 128 6.03 -14.23 -8.26
CA MET A 128 4.82 -15.05 -8.29
C MET A 128 4.57 -15.63 -9.69
N LEU A 129 4.51 -14.77 -10.71
CA LEU A 129 4.22 -15.22 -12.07
C LEU A 129 5.32 -16.10 -12.65
N THR A 130 6.58 -15.82 -12.32
CA THR A 130 7.70 -16.68 -12.73
C THR A 130 7.55 -18.07 -12.13
N GLY A 131 7.25 -18.18 -10.83
CA GLY A 131 7.01 -19.46 -10.17
C GLY A 131 5.85 -20.24 -10.78
N MET A 132 4.73 -19.55 -11.00
CA MET A 132 3.53 -20.14 -11.62
C MET A 132 3.81 -20.66 -13.05
N LEU A 133 4.42 -19.83 -13.90
CA LEU A 133 4.70 -20.18 -15.29
C LEU A 133 5.76 -21.29 -15.41
N ARG A 134 6.75 -21.33 -14.51
CA ARG A 134 7.67 -22.47 -14.42
C ARG A 134 6.95 -23.75 -14.06
N GLY A 135 6.02 -23.70 -13.11
CA GLY A 135 5.19 -24.85 -12.73
C GLY A 135 4.33 -25.39 -13.88
N LEU A 136 4.02 -24.55 -14.88
CA LEU A 136 3.32 -24.94 -16.12
C LEU A 136 4.25 -25.45 -17.22
N GLY A 137 5.56 -25.53 -16.99
CA GLY A 137 6.54 -26.08 -17.94
C GLY A 137 7.24 -25.06 -18.84
N PHE A 138 7.03 -23.76 -18.65
CA PHE A 138 7.77 -22.74 -19.40
C PHE A 138 9.22 -22.60 -18.87
N GLU A 139 10.19 -22.71 -19.76
CA GLU A 139 11.61 -22.56 -19.42
C GLU A 139 12.05 -21.09 -19.51
N ARG A 140 11.59 -20.40 -20.56
CA ARG A 140 11.96 -19.01 -20.84
C ARG A 140 10.80 -18.08 -20.53
N ILE A 141 10.86 -17.43 -19.38
CA ILE A 141 9.80 -16.53 -18.90
C ILE A 141 10.30 -15.09 -18.93
N THR A 142 9.57 -14.23 -19.65
CA THR A 142 9.84 -12.79 -19.71
C THR A 142 8.63 -12.04 -19.15
N ILE A 143 8.82 -11.27 -18.08
CA ILE A 143 7.76 -10.44 -17.49
C ILE A 143 8.16 -8.97 -17.60
N ARG A 144 7.34 -8.20 -18.31
CA ARG A 144 7.54 -6.76 -18.55
C ARG A 144 6.43 -5.96 -17.90
N PHE A 145 6.79 -4.82 -17.34
CA PHE A 145 5.84 -3.84 -16.83
C PHE A 145 5.82 -2.65 -17.79
N LEU A 146 4.62 -2.19 -18.15
CA LEU A 146 4.43 -0.95 -18.88
C LEU A 146 4.85 0.23 -17.98
N PRO A 147 5.29 1.35 -18.56
CA PRO A 147 5.52 2.55 -17.78
C PRO A 147 4.23 3.00 -17.08
N PRO A 148 4.32 3.66 -15.90
CA PRO A 148 3.15 4.26 -15.28
C PRO A 148 2.52 5.29 -16.25
N PRO A 149 1.19 5.40 -16.26
CA PRO A 149 0.52 6.42 -17.08
C PRO A 149 1.03 7.82 -16.69
N ALA A 150 1.18 8.70 -17.68
CA ALA A 150 1.48 10.10 -17.42
C ALA A 150 0.37 10.70 -16.53
N ARG A 151 0.79 11.40 -15.47
CA ARG A 151 -0.10 12.09 -14.52
C ARG A 151 -0.75 13.31 -15.15
#